data_AF-A0AAI9UR49-F1
#
_entry.id   AF-A0AAI9UR49-F1
#
_cell.length_a   1.000
_cell.length_b   1.000
_cell.length_c   1.000
_cell.angle_alpha   90.00
_cell.angle_beta   90.00
_cell.angle_gamma   90.00
#
_symmetry.space_group_name_H-M   'P 1'
#
loop_
_entity.id
_entity.type
_entity.pdbx_description
1 polymer ?
#
loop_
_entity_poly.entity_id
_entity_poly.type
_entity_poly.pdbx_seq_one_letter_code
_entity_poly.pdbx_strand_id
1 'polypeptide(L)'
;MLNFGKVVKQTSHIYSKTKSFTNLYSWMIWILLLASPTQAIIDWLFIIGRIVKSPGFSAADILLWVFQTQLTPQIIANRLGLIITDKKKVRVMKCALLVIIGIMNAIVICMIFLIQATYPTLGPHIQKFYAPIDKAFGLLTDLLLNLAFIWKVHHELIANGLAKYRLLFNLNIAAITLSLSMDIALLVVVLVLPNSFIYTCVHPIVYSVKLAIELMMADLIVQVTQEQYQMPEI
;
A
#
# COMPACT_ATOMS: atom_id res chain seq x y z
N MET A 1 4.33 -16.70 2.78
CA MET A 1 5.67 -16.27 3.26
C MET A 1 6.36 -15.46 2.17
N LEU A 2 6.62 -14.19 2.46
CA LEU A 2 7.31 -13.25 1.58
C LEU A 2 8.78 -13.68 1.47
N ASN A 3 9.13 -14.50 0.48
CA ASN A 3 10.52 -14.93 0.30
C ASN A 3 11.34 -13.72 -0.19
N PHE A 4 12.24 -13.23 0.65
CA PHE A 4 13.24 -12.19 0.31
C PHE A 4 13.90 -12.46 -1.05
N GLY A 5 14.15 -13.73 -1.37
CA GLY A 5 14.70 -14.16 -2.66
C GLY A 5 13.83 -13.84 -3.88
N LYS A 6 12.50 -13.75 -3.74
CA LYS A 6 11.61 -13.29 -4.82
C LYS A 6 11.74 -11.78 -5.05
N VAL A 7 11.86 -11.00 -3.97
CA VAL A 7 12.07 -9.54 -4.06
C VAL A 7 13.45 -9.22 -4.64
N VAL A 8 14.48 -9.96 -4.24
CA VAL A 8 15.83 -9.84 -4.81
C VAL A 8 15.85 -10.28 -6.28
N LYS A 9 15.15 -11.37 -6.64
CA LYS A 9 15.02 -11.78 -8.06
C LYS A 9 14.24 -10.77 -8.89
N GLN A 10 13.13 -10.22 -8.38
CA GLN A 10 12.40 -9.14 -9.05
C GLN A 10 13.26 -7.89 -9.20
N THR A 11 13.96 -7.48 -8.14
CA THR A 11 14.89 -6.35 -8.19
C THR A 11 16.00 -6.61 -9.21
N SER A 12 16.56 -7.83 -9.24
CA SER A 12 17.60 -8.22 -10.20
C SER A 12 17.09 -8.29 -11.64
N HIS A 13 15.83 -8.69 -11.86
CA HIS A 13 15.22 -8.80 -13.19
C HIS A 13 14.79 -7.42 -13.73
N ILE A 14 14.31 -6.53 -12.86
CA ILE A 14 14.07 -5.12 -13.16
C ILE A 14 15.41 -4.39 -13.40
N TYR A 15 16.43 -4.71 -12.61
CA TYR A 15 17.78 -4.18 -12.77
C TYR A 15 18.39 -4.53 -14.14
N SER A 16 18.28 -5.79 -14.57
CA SER A 16 18.85 -6.22 -15.86
C SER A 16 18.11 -5.65 -17.07
N LYS A 17 16.79 -5.39 -16.96
CA LYS A 17 16.00 -4.80 -18.07
C LYS A 17 16.01 -3.27 -18.12
N THR A 18 16.29 -2.56 -17.02
CA THR A 18 16.12 -1.09 -16.97
C THR A 18 17.41 -0.28 -16.81
N LYS A 19 18.56 -0.89 -16.44
CA LYS A 19 19.87 -0.20 -16.30
C LYS A 19 19.79 1.16 -15.58
N SER A 20 18.98 1.29 -14.53
CA SER A 20 18.97 2.53 -13.72
C SER A 20 18.62 2.25 -12.28
N PHE A 21 19.62 2.45 -11.39
CA PHE A 21 19.48 2.48 -9.94
C PHE A 21 18.70 3.71 -9.43
N THR A 22 18.20 4.55 -10.35
CA THR A 22 17.59 5.86 -10.06
C THR A 22 16.07 5.87 -10.30
N ASN A 23 15.41 4.72 -10.25
CA ASN A 23 13.98 4.64 -10.50
C ASN A 23 13.21 4.81 -9.20
N LEU A 24 12.51 5.95 -9.05
CA LEU A 24 11.78 6.37 -7.85
C LEU A 24 10.83 5.27 -7.33
N TYR A 25 10.25 4.48 -8.24
CA TYR A 25 9.41 3.32 -7.91
C TYR A 25 10.13 2.21 -7.14
N SER A 26 11.38 1.90 -7.50
CA SER A 26 12.17 0.87 -6.79
C SER A 26 12.46 1.31 -5.37
N TRP A 27 12.81 2.58 -5.16
CA TRP A 27 13.00 3.14 -3.82
C TRP A 27 11.72 3.08 -2.98
N MET A 28 10.56 3.36 -3.56
CA MET A 28 9.28 3.27 -2.85
C MET A 28 9.00 1.83 -2.35
N ILE A 29 9.30 0.82 -3.18
CA ILE A 29 9.17 -0.59 -2.78
C ILE A 29 10.15 -0.93 -1.66
N TRP A 30 11.42 -0.55 -1.80
CA TRP A 30 12.45 -0.84 -0.78
C TRP A 30 12.14 -0.19 0.56
N ILE A 31 11.70 1.07 0.56
CA ILE A 31 11.32 1.77 1.78
C ILE A 31 10.12 1.05 2.43
N LEU A 32 9.08 0.69 1.67
CA LEU A 32 7.92 -0.02 2.22
C LEU A 32 8.27 -1.41 2.76
N LEU A 33 9.15 -2.13 2.05
CA LEU A 33 9.67 -3.44 2.44
C LEU A 33 10.45 -3.38 3.74
N LEU A 34 11.21 -2.31 3.99
CA LEU A 34 11.98 -2.14 5.22
C LEU A 34 11.13 -1.55 6.35
N ALA A 35 10.22 -0.61 6.04
CA ALA A 35 9.38 0.04 7.03
C ALA A 35 8.43 -0.94 7.72
N SER A 36 7.88 -1.92 6.99
CA SER A 36 6.88 -2.84 7.54
C SER A 36 7.47 -3.82 8.58
N PRO A 37 8.59 -4.53 8.33
CA PRO A 37 9.27 -5.32 9.36
C PRO A 37 9.83 -4.48 10.49
N THR A 38 10.35 -3.27 10.20
CA THR A 38 10.89 -2.38 11.24
C THR A 38 9.80 -2.00 12.25
N GLN A 39 8.61 -1.62 11.77
CA GLN A 39 7.49 -1.32 12.65
C GLN A 39 7.03 -2.56 13.44
N ALA A 40 6.94 -3.73 12.79
CA ALA A 40 6.60 -4.98 13.48
C ALA A 40 7.57 -5.32 14.62
N ILE A 41 8.87 -5.12 14.42
CA ILE A 41 9.90 -5.37 15.46
C ILE A 41 9.75 -4.36 16.61
N ILE A 42 9.53 -3.09 16.29
CA ILE A 42 9.34 -2.02 17.28
C ILE A 42 8.10 -2.31 18.14
N ASP A 43 6.97 -2.65 17.50
CA ASP A 43 5.73 -3.00 18.18
C ASP A 43 5.90 -4.23 19.07
N TRP A 44 6.57 -5.26 18.57
CA TRP A 44 6.87 -6.48 19.33
C TRP A 44 7.72 -6.22 20.58
N LEU A 45 8.77 -5.40 20.46
CA LEU A 45 9.64 -5.04 21.59
C LEU A 45 8.88 -4.22 22.66
N PHE A 46 7.92 -3.40 22.24
CA PHE A 46 7.04 -2.67 23.15
C PHE A 46 6.09 -3.61 23.91
N ILE A 47 5.48 -4.58 23.24
CA ILE A 47 4.57 -5.55 23.87
C ILE A 47 5.28 -6.39 24.94
N ILE A 48 6.53 -6.80 24.70
CA ILE A 48 7.35 -7.55 25.68
C ILE A 48 7.78 -6.65 26.87
N GLY A 49 7.54 -5.34 26.80
CA GLY A 49 7.90 -4.40 27.86
C GLY A 49 9.40 -4.10 27.93
N ARG A 50 10.16 -4.41 26.87
CA ARG A 50 11.59 -4.06 26.77
C ARG A 50 11.82 -2.58 26.48
N ILE A 51 10.81 -1.90 25.92
CA ILE A 51 10.86 -0.48 25.57
C ILE A 51 9.77 0.27 26.36
N VAL A 52 10.18 1.32 27.08
CA VAL A 52 9.24 2.23 27.75
C VAL A 52 8.65 3.19 26.72
N LYS A 53 7.37 3.56 26.89
CA LYS A 53 6.69 4.56 26.04
C LYS A 53 7.41 5.91 26.14
N SER A 54 8.35 6.14 25.23
CA SER A 54 9.09 7.39 25.06
C SER A 54 8.49 8.21 23.92
N PRO A 55 8.52 9.56 23.97
CA PRO A 55 8.13 10.39 22.84
C PRO A 55 8.87 10.02 21.54
N GLY A 56 10.14 9.63 21.64
CA GLY A 56 10.93 9.17 20.48
C GLY A 56 10.42 7.85 19.89
N PHE A 57 9.96 6.93 20.74
CA PHE A 57 9.33 5.68 20.29
C PHE A 57 8.03 5.96 19.53
N SER A 58 7.14 6.79 20.09
CA SER A 58 5.88 7.14 19.43
C SER A 58 6.11 7.93 18.13
N ALA A 59 7.10 8.80 18.07
CA ALA A 59 7.47 9.49 16.83
C ALA A 59 7.98 8.52 15.75
N ALA A 60 8.82 7.55 16.11
CA ALA A 60 9.34 6.57 15.17
C ALA A 60 8.23 5.66 14.60
N ASP A 61 7.33 5.16 15.45
CA ASP A 61 6.17 4.36 15.03
C ASP A 61 5.26 5.15 14.06
N ILE A 62 4.93 6.39 14.42
CA ILE A 62 4.10 7.27 13.57
C ILE A 62 4.80 7.56 12.23
N LEU A 63 6.11 7.80 12.22
CA LEU A 63 6.86 8.03 10.98
C LEU A 63 6.83 6.80 10.05
N LEU A 64 7.03 5.60 10.61
CA LEU A 64 6.95 4.36 9.83
C LEU A 64 5.55 4.16 9.25
N TRP A 65 4.51 4.41 10.05
CA TRP A 65 3.13 4.36 9.61
C TRP A 65 2.85 5.35 8.47
N VAL A 66 3.34 6.59 8.58
CA VAL A 66 3.18 7.63 7.53
C VAL A 66 3.87 7.22 6.23
N PHE A 67 5.06 6.61 6.29
CA PHE A 67 5.70 6.07 5.10
C PHE A 67 4.86 4.96 4.47
N GLN A 68 4.29 4.05 5.27
CA GLN A 68 3.45 2.98 4.77
C GLN A 68 2.17 3.50 4.08
N THR A 69 1.46 4.44 4.72
CA THR A 69 0.21 5.00 4.19
C THR A 69 0.44 5.85 2.95
N GLN A 70 1.57 6.56 2.87
CA GLN A 70 1.91 7.40 1.72
C GLN A 70 2.39 6.58 0.52
N LEU A 71 3.24 5.57 0.75
CA LEU A 71 3.88 4.82 -0.34
C LEU A 71 2.94 3.80 -0.97
N THR A 72 2.05 3.16 -0.19
CA THR A 72 1.19 2.09 -0.68
C THR A 72 0.29 2.53 -1.85
N PRO A 73 -0.51 3.62 -1.75
CA PRO A 73 -1.35 4.06 -2.86
C PRO A 73 -0.56 4.59 -4.05
N GLN A 74 0.66 5.11 -3.80
CA GLN A 74 1.56 5.57 -4.86
C GLN A 74 2.15 4.42 -5.68
N ILE A 75 2.43 3.27 -5.05
CA ILE A 75 2.85 2.04 -5.75
C ILE A 75 1.71 1.56 -6.67
N ILE A 76 0.48 1.50 -6.15
CA ILE A 76 -0.72 1.13 -6.93
C ILE A 76 -0.94 2.10 -8.10
N ALA A 77 -0.86 3.41 -7.84
CA ALA A 77 -0.99 4.45 -8.86
C ALA A 77 0.13 4.37 -9.91
N ASN A 78 1.34 3.99 -9.52
CA ASN A 78 2.44 3.76 -10.45
C ASN A 78 2.16 2.59 -11.39
N ARG A 79 1.64 1.46 -10.86
CA ARG A 79 1.19 0.32 -11.67
C ARG A 79 0.08 0.74 -12.65
N LEU A 80 -0.93 1.45 -12.17
CA LEU A 80 -2.02 1.95 -13.02
C LEU A 80 -1.48 2.87 -14.13
N GLY A 81 -0.45 3.67 -13.84
CA GLY A 81 0.22 4.53 -14.81
C GLY A 81 1.04 3.82 -15.89
N LEU A 82 1.36 2.54 -15.72
CA LEU A 82 1.96 1.71 -16.76
C LEU A 82 0.92 1.25 -17.79
N ILE A 83 -0.32 1.04 -17.35
CA ILE A 83 -1.44 0.63 -18.21
C ILE A 83 -2.03 1.85 -18.93
N ILE A 84 -2.16 2.98 -18.24
CA ILE A 84 -2.70 4.20 -18.84
C ILE A 84 -1.71 4.81 -19.85
N THR A 85 -2.18 4.97 -21.10
CA THR A 85 -1.43 5.59 -22.19
C THR A 85 -1.17 7.09 -21.95
N ASP A 86 -2.16 7.81 -21.41
CA ASP A 86 -2.07 9.26 -21.16
C ASP A 86 -1.21 9.61 -19.93
N LYS A 87 0.04 10.01 -20.18
CA LYS A 87 1.01 10.36 -19.13
C LYS A 87 0.66 11.62 -18.34
N LYS A 88 -0.12 12.56 -18.89
CA LYS A 88 -0.55 13.77 -18.16
C LYS A 88 -1.53 13.39 -17.05
N LYS A 89 -2.55 12.59 -17.39
CA LYS A 89 -3.53 12.09 -16.41
C LYS A 89 -2.87 11.27 -15.30
N VAL A 90 -1.90 10.43 -15.63
CA VAL A 90 -1.14 9.65 -14.64
C VAL A 90 -0.38 10.55 -13.67
N ARG A 91 0.26 11.61 -14.16
CA ARG A 91 1.00 12.55 -13.30
C ARG A 91 0.06 13.31 -12.36
N VAL A 92 -1.10 13.76 -12.86
CA VAL A 92 -2.11 14.44 -12.04
C VAL A 92 -2.66 13.49 -10.98
N MET A 93 -2.99 12.25 -11.32
CA MET A 93 -3.46 11.25 -10.36
C MET A 93 -2.45 10.99 -9.24
N LYS A 94 -1.17 10.78 -9.59
CA LYS A 94 -0.10 10.57 -8.59
C LYS A 94 0.08 11.77 -7.68
N CYS A 95 0.08 12.98 -8.24
CA CYS A 95 0.20 14.22 -7.48
C CYS A 95 -1.00 14.44 -6.56
N ALA A 96 -2.22 14.24 -7.06
CA ALA A 96 -3.45 14.35 -6.28
C ALA A 96 -3.45 13.37 -5.11
N LEU A 97 -3.10 12.10 -5.34
CA LEU A 97 -2.96 11.12 -4.26
C LEU A 97 -1.89 11.53 -3.24
N LEU A 98 -0.77 12.08 -3.71
CA LEU A 98 0.34 12.48 -2.83
C LEU A 98 -0.10 13.59 -1.89
N VAL A 99 -0.81 14.59 -2.42
CA VAL A 99 -1.32 15.73 -1.66
C VAL A 99 -2.46 15.31 -0.73
N ILE A 100 -3.45 14.57 -1.23
CA ILE A 100 -4.63 14.17 -0.43
C ILE A 100 -4.21 13.30 0.76
N ILE A 101 -3.39 12.26 0.52
CA ILE A 101 -2.92 11.37 1.59
C ILE A 101 -1.98 12.12 2.54
N GLY A 102 -1.14 13.02 2.00
CA GLY A 102 -0.25 13.85 2.81
C GLY A 102 -1.01 14.76 3.78
N ILE A 103 -2.11 15.37 3.33
CA ILE A 103 -2.99 16.17 4.19
C ILE A 103 -3.63 15.30 5.28
N MET A 104 -4.14 14.12 4.93
CA MET A 104 -4.74 13.21 5.91
C MET A 104 -3.73 12.75 6.97
N ASN A 105 -2.52 12.36 6.54
CA ASN A 105 -1.42 12.01 7.45
C ASN A 105 -1.06 13.19 8.37
N ALA A 106 -0.98 14.41 7.84
CA ALA A 106 -0.71 15.60 8.65
C ALA A 106 -1.80 15.84 9.70
N ILE A 107 -3.08 15.66 9.34
CA ILE A 107 -4.20 15.78 10.28
C ILE A 107 -4.06 14.74 11.41
N VAL A 108 -3.76 13.47 11.08
CA VAL A 108 -3.63 12.40 12.08
C VAL A 108 -2.46 12.68 13.03
N ILE A 109 -1.31 13.13 12.52
CA ILE A 109 -0.15 13.49 13.34
C ILE A 109 -0.50 14.63 14.29
N CYS A 110 -1.15 15.69 13.78
CA CYS A 110 -1.60 16.81 14.60
C CYS A 110 -2.58 16.36 15.69
N MET A 111 -3.54 15.49 15.35
CA MET A 111 -4.50 14.94 16.32
C MET A 111 -3.79 14.14 17.42
N ILE A 112 -2.83 13.29 17.06
CA ILE A 112 -2.10 12.47 18.03
C ILE A 112 -1.25 13.33 18.98
N PHE A 113 -0.46 14.27 18.45
CA PHE A 113 0.44 15.05 19.30
C PHE A 113 -0.26 16.20 20.04
N LEU A 114 -1.08 16.99 19.36
CA LEU A 114 -1.66 18.21 19.94
C LEU A 114 -2.75 17.88 20.96
N ILE A 115 -3.65 16.94 20.64
CA ILE A 115 -4.79 16.64 21.51
C ILE A 115 -4.35 15.81 22.71
N GLN A 116 -3.44 14.85 22.54
CA GLN A 116 -2.96 14.07 23.69
C GLN A 116 -2.10 14.90 24.65
N ALA A 117 -1.34 15.87 24.14
CA ALA A 117 -0.57 16.79 25.00
C ALA A 117 -1.47 17.80 25.73
N THR A 118 -2.54 18.29 25.09
CA THR A 118 -3.40 19.33 25.66
C THR A 118 -4.51 18.75 26.56
N TYR A 119 -5.08 17.60 26.19
CA TYR A 119 -6.21 16.99 26.89
C TYR A 119 -6.00 15.47 27.09
N PRO A 120 -5.27 15.05 28.14
CA PRO A 120 -4.91 13.64 28.34
C PRO A 120 -6.11 12.73 28.61
N THR A 121 -7.23 13.26 29.13
CA THR A 121 -8.46 12.50 29.41
C THR A 121 -9.42 12.42 28.22
N LEU A 122 -9.51 13.48 27.41
CA LEU A 122 -10.38 13.54 26.22
C LEU A 122 -9.72 13.01 24.95
N GLY A 123 -8.38 13.04 24.87
CA GLY A 123 -7.63 12.59 23.70
C GLY A 123 -7.96 11.17 23.25
N PRO A 124 -7.98 10.17 24.15
CA PRO A 124 -8.35 8.80 23.78
C PRO A 124 -9.77 8.66 23.22
N HIS A 125 -10.73 9.45 23.73
CA HIS A 125 -12.11 9.44 23.24
C HIS A 125 -12.22 10.03 21.83
N ILE A 126 -11.53 11.13 21.57
CA ILE A 126 -11.48 11.77 20.24
C ILE A 126 -10.78 10.84 19.25
N GLN A 127 -9.68 10.20 19.65
CA GLN A 127 -8.96 9.23 18.82
C GLN A 127 -9.84 8.04 18.45
N LYS A 128 -10.64 7.52 19.40
CA LYS A 128 -11.56 6.41 19.14
C LYS A 128 -12.63 6.77 18.10
N PHE A 129 -13.05 8.04 18.05
CA PHE A 129 -14.01 8.52 17.05
C PHE A 129 -13.36 8.76 15.68
N TYR A 130 -12.16 9.35 15.64
CA TYR A 130 -11.50 9.72 14.38
C TYR A 130 -10.79 8.55 13.69
N ALA A 131 -10.23 7.59 14.43
CA ALA A 131 -9.47 6.48 13.86
C ALA A 131 -10.27 5.64 12.83
N PRO A 132 -11.55 5.27 13.05
CA PRO A 132 -12.35 4.59 12.04
C PRO A 132 -12.58 5.43 10.78
N ILE A 133 -12.71 6.76 10.90
CA ILE A 133 -12.95 7.68 9.78
C ILE A 133 -11.70 7.73 8.88
N ASP A 134 -10.51 7.85 9.47
CA ASP A 134 -9.23 7.77 8.76
C ASP A 134 -9.11 6.44 8.00
N LYS A 135 -9.43 5.30 8.64
CA LYS A 135 -9.36 3.99 7.99
C LYS A 135 -10.40 3.82 6.90
N ALA A 136 -11.62 4.34 7.08
CA ALA A 136 -12.65 4.33 6.06
C ALA A 136 -12.23 5.16 4.82
N PHE A 137 -11.56 6.30 5.02
CA PHE A 137 -11.02 7.09 3.92
C PHE A 137 -9.89 6.37 3.17
N GLY A 138 -9.00 5.70 3.91
CA GLY A 138 -7.96 4.84 3.32
C GLY A 138 -8.56 3.73 2.46
N LEU A 139 -9.57 3.02 2.99
CA LEU A 139 -10.31 1.97 2.28
C LEU A 139 -10.99 2.52 1.02
N LEU A 140 -11.65 3.67 1.10
CA LEU A 140 -12.30 4.30 -0.05
C LEU A 140 -11.27 4.65 -1.14
N THR A 141 -10.11 5.16 -0.76
CA THR A 141 -9.03 5.48 -1.70
C THR A 141 -8.50 4.22 -2.38
N ASP A 142 -8.26 3.15 -1.64
CA ASP A 142 -7.83 1.85 -2.18
C ASP A 142 -8.87 1.27 -3.15
N LEU A 143 -10.15 1.33 -2.76
CA LEU A 143 -11.27 0.91 -3.60
C LEU A 143 -11.34 1.68 -4.91
N LEU A 144 -11.26 3.02 -4.87
CA LEU A 144 -11.33 3.85 -6.07
C LEU A 144 -10.18 3.56 -7.04
N LEU A 145 -8.95 3.39 -6.53
CA LEU A 145 -7.79 3.07 -7.36
C LEU A 145 -7.90 1.68 -8.00
N ASN A 146 -8.35 0.70 -7.23
CA ASN A 146 -8.53 -0.66 -7.71
C ASN A 146 -9.70 -0.80 -8.70
N LEU A 147 -10.80 -0.05 -8.49
CA LEU A 147 -11.90 0.03 -9.46
C LEU A 147 -11.47 0.70 -10.77
N ALA A 148 -10.72 1.79 -10.68
CA ALA A 148 -10.18 2.47 -11.87
C ALA A 148 -9.27 1.54 -12.69
N PHE A 149 -8.47 0.71 -12.01
CA PHE A 149 -7.66 -0.33 -12.65
C PHE A 149 -8.52 -1.37 -13.38
N ILE A 150 -9.52 -1.96 -12.70
CA ILE A 150 -10.38 -2.99 -13.30
C ILE A 150 -11.12 -2.43 -14.52
N TRP A 151 -11.70 -1.24 -14.39
CA TRP A 151 -12.42 -0.58 -15.49
C TRP A 151 -11.53 -0.37 -16.71
N LYS A 152 -10.28 0.08 -16.50
CA LYS A 152 -9.31 0.27 -17.58
C LYS A 152 -8.87 -1.04 -18.23
N VAL A 153 -8.51 -2.04 -17.43
CA VAL A 153 -8.08 -3.35 -17.95
C VAL A 153 -9.21 -4.02 -18.73
N HIS A 154 -10.45 -3.94 -18.24
CA HIS A 154 -11.61 -4.50 -18.93
C HIS A 154 -11.80 -3.82 -20.31
N HIS A 155 -11.71 -2.50 -20.37
CA HIS A 155 -11.91 -1.76 -21.61
C HIS A 155 -10.77 -1.95 -22.64
N GLU A 156 -9.52 -2.10 -22.20
CA GLU A 156 -8.36 -2.19 -23.10
C GLU A 156 -7.98 -3.64 -23.48
N LEU A 157 -8.16 -4.62 -22.58
CA LEU A 157 -7.70 -5.99 -22.82
C LEU A 157 -8.81 -6.97 -23.21
N ILE A 158 -10.03 -6.83 -22.67
CA ILE A 158 -11.11 -7.81 -22.92
C ILE A 158 -11.83 -7.52 -24.24
N ALA A 159 -11.89 -6.26 -24.69
CA ALA A 159 -12.45 -5.87 -25.98
C ALA A 159 -11.71 -6.51 -27.17
N ASN A 160 -10.44 -6.92 -26.99
CA ASN A 160 -9.61 -7.53 -28.03
C ASN A 160 -9.67 -9.07 -28.07
N GLY A 161 -10.57 -9.71 -27.30
CA GLY A 161 -11.02 -11.09 -27.56
C GLY A 161 -10.10 -12.26 -27.19
N LEU A 162 -8.91 -12.05 -26.61
CA LEU A 162 -8.01 -13.15 -26.25
C LEU A 162 -8.42 -13.82 -24.93
N ALA A 163 -8.93 -15.05 -25.01
CA ALA A 163 -9.34 -15.88 -23.85
C ALA A 163 -8.23 -16.04 -22.78
N LYS A 164 -6.96 -15.92 -23.16
CA LYS A 164 -5.80 -15.95 -22.26
C LYS A 164 -5.77 -14.76 -21.27
N TYR A 165 -6.26 -13.59 -21.66
CA TYR A 165 -6.34 -12.43 -20.75
C TYR A 165 -7.43 -12.58 -19.69
N ARG A 166 -8.45 -13.40 -19.94
CA ARG A 166 -9.52 -13.65 -18.97
C ARG A 166 -9.00 -14.33 -17.71
N LEU A 167 -8.09 -15.30 -17.85
CA LEU A 167 -7.47 -15.96 -16.71
C LEU A 167 -6.64 -14.97 -15.88
N LEU A 168 -5.82 -14.15 -16.54
CA LEU A 168 -4.99 -13.16 -15.86
C LEU A 168 -5.81 -12.07 -15.19
N PHE A 169 -6.89 -11.64 -15.84
CA PHE A 169 -7.85 -10.69 -15.30
C PHE A 169 -8.52 -11.24 -14.03
N ASN A 170 -8.94 -12.50 -14.04
CA ASN A 170 -9.52 -13.14 -12.87
C ASN A 170 -8.53 -13.26 -11.70
N LEU A 171 -7.25 -13.56 -11.98
CA LEU A 171 -6.20 -13.57 -10.95
C LEU A 171 -5.95 -12.17 -10.38
N ASN A 172 -5.95 -11.13 -11.21
CA ASN A 172 -5.83 -9.75 -10.75
C ASN A 172 -7.04 -9.32 -9.93
N ILE A 173 -8.26 -9.70 -10.31
CA ILE A 173 -9.47 -9.45 -9.51
C ILE A 173 -9.33 -10.15 -8.16
N ALA A 174 -8.93 -11.42 -8.12
CA ALA A 174 -8.73 -12.14 -6.87
C ALA A 174 -7.68 -11.46 -5.96
N ALA A 175 -6.58 -10.98 -6.54
CA ALA A 175 -5.54 -10.23 -5.84
C ALA A 175 -6.07 -8.90 -5.27
N ILE A 176 -6.88 -8.16 -6.04
CA ILE A 176 -7.53 -6.93 -5.60
C ILE A 176 -8.55 -7.20 -4.48
N THR A 177 -9.39 -8.22 -4.63
CA THR A 177 -10.35 -8.63 -3.59
C THR A 177 -9.63 -9.00 -2.30
N LEU A 178 -8.50 -9.70 -2.39
CA LEU A 178 -7.67 -10.00 -1.23
C LEU A 178 -7.09 -8.73 -0.59
N SER A 179 -6.59 -7.76 -1.39
CA SER A 179 -6.10 -6.46 -0.89
C SER A 179 -7.19 -5.69 -0.13
N LEU A 180 -8.38 -5.56 -0.72
CA LEU A 180 -9.53 -4.86 -0.11
C LEU A 180 -10.00 -5.58 1.16
N SER A 181 -9.95 -6.91 1.18
CA SER A 181 -10.30 -7.68 2.39
C SER A 181 -9.39 -7.34 3.57
N MET A 182 -8.10 -7.05 3.32
CA MET A 182 -7.15 -6.65 4.37
C MET A 182 -7.45 -5.27 4.93
N ASP A 183 -7.89 -4.32 4.09
CA ASP A 183 -8.32 -3.00 4.57
C ASP A 183 -9.61 -3.07 5.39
N ILE A 184 -10.56 -3.91 4.97
CA ILE A 184 -11.79 -4.17 5.74
C ILE A 184 -11.42 -4.79 7.08
N ALA A 185 -10.52 -5.78 7.11
CA ALA A 185 -10.05 -6.38 8.35
C ALA A 185 -9.39 -5.33 9.26
N LEU A 186 -8.57 -4.42 8.72
CA LEU A 186 -7.96 -3.33 9.47
C LEU A 186 -9.03 -2.39 10.08
N LEU A 187 -10.06 -2.02 9.31
CA LEU A 187 -11.17 -1.21 9.79
C LEU A 187 -11.95 -1.91 10.92
N VAL A 188 -12.24 -3.21 10.75
CA VAL A 188 -12.94 -4.02 11.77
C VAL A 188 -12.12 -4.09 13.06
N VAL A 189 -10.81 -4.33 12.97
CA VAL A 189 -9.91 -4.34 14.13
C VAL A 189 -9.97 -3.02 14.88
N VAL A 190 -9.95 -1.88 14.18
CA VAL A 190 -10.05 -0.55 14.81
C VAL A 190 -11.40 -0.31 15.48
N LEU A 191 -12.49 -0.85 14.93
CA LEU A 191 -13.83 -0.72 15.51
C LEU A 191 -14.03 -1.61 16.74
N VAL A 192 -13.47 -2.82 16.71
CA VAL A 192 -13.69 -3.84 17.75
C VAL A 192 -12.73 -3.68 18.92
N LEU A 193 -11.45 -3.34 18.67
CA LEU A 193 -10.46 -3.32 19.73
C LEU A 193 -10.48 -1.99 20.52
N PRO A 194 -10.63 -2.05 21.86
CA PRO A 194 -10.61 -0.86 22.70
C PRO A 194 -9.20 -0.30 22.91
N ASN A 195 -8.15 -1.11 22.70
CA ASN A 195 -6.77 -0.70 22.91
C ASN A 195 -6.15 -0.21 21.60
N SER A 196 -5.77 1.07 21.57
CA SER A 196 -5.22 1.69 20.37
C SER A 196 -3.88 1.11 19.90
N PHE A 197 -3.12 0.46 20.79
CA PHE A 197 -1.82 -0.07 20.43
C PHE A 197 -1.90 -1.42 19.71
N ILE A 198 -2.90 -2.25 20.05
CA ILE A 198 -3.02 -3.60 19.48
C ILE A 198 -3.36 -3.52 17.99
N TYR A 199 -4.17 -2.54 17.56
CA TYR A 199 -4.43 -2.37 16.14
C TYR A 199 -3.18 -1.87 15.37
N THR A 200 -2.27 -1.14 16.02
CA THR A 200 -1.03 -0.66 15.37
C THR A 200 -0.19 -1.83 14.86
N CYS A 201 -0.17 -2.94 15.61
CA CYS A 201 0.55 -4.16 15.26
C CYS A 201 0.03 -4.85 13.98
N VAL A 202 -1.20 -4.53 13.57
CA VAL A 202 -1.83 -5.08 12.37
C VAL A 202 -1.38 -4.33 11.11
N HIS A 203 -1.00 -3.05 11.22
CA HIS A 203 -0.49 -2.25 10.10
C HIS A 203 0.66 -2.92 9.33
N PRO A 204 1.78 -3.30 9.98
CA PRO A 204 2.91 -3.86 9.25
C PRO A 204 2.56 -5.17 8.53
N ILE A 205 1.61 -5.95 9.05
CA ILE A 205 1.11 -7.18 8.41
C ILE A 205 0.34 -6.83 7.14
N VAL A 206 -0.64 -5.93 7.24
CA VAL A 206 -1.48 -5.50 6.12
C VAL A 206 -0.64 -4.91 4.99
N TYR A 207 0.27 -3.98 5.31
CA TYR A 207 1.11 -3.33 4.30
C TYR A 207 2.14 -4.28 3.67
N SER A 208 2.66 -5.25 4.42
CA SER A 208 3.53 -6.31 3.87
C SER A 208 2.78 -7.18 2.87
N VAL A 209 1.55 -7.59 3.19
CA VAL A 209 0.71 -8.38 2.29
C VAL A 209 0.34 -7.58 1.05
N LYS A 210 -0.07 -6.32 1.21
CA LYS A 210 -0.35 -5.44 0.07
C LYS A 210 0.84 -5.30 -0.87
N LEU A 211 2.04 -5.09 -0.32
CA LEU A 211 3.25 -5.04 -1.13
C LEU A 211 3.52 -6.36 -1.86
N ALA A 212 3.28 -7.51 -1.21
CA ALA A 212 3.39 -8.83 -1.84
C ALA A 212 2.48 -8.98 -3.06
N ILE A 213 1.22 -8.57 -2.89
CA ILE A 213 0.19 -8.64 -3.91
C ILE A 213 0.57 -7.73 -5.08
N GLU A 214 1.00 -6.50 -4.81
CA GLU A 214 1.45 -5.55 -5.83
C GLU A 214 2.63 -6.07 -6.65
N LEU A 215 3.63 -6.65 -5.99
CA LEU A 215 4.77 -7.26 -6.65
C LEU A 215 4.37 -8.48 -7.50
N MET A 216 3.47 -9.33 -7.00
CA MET A 216 2.94 -10.47 -7.76
C MET A 216 2.16 -10.01 -9.01
N MET A 217 1.31 -8.99 -8.87
CA MET A 217 0.55 -8.43 -9.99
C MET A 217 1.46 -7.78 -11.04
N ALA A 218 2.52 -7.08 -10.61
CA ALA A 218 3.49 -6.49 -11.52
C ALA A 218 4.23 -7.56 -12.36
N ASP A 219 4.63 -8.67 -11.75
CA ASP A 219 5.26 -9.80 -12.47
C ASP A 219 4.32 -10.42 -13.50
N LEU A 220 3.04 -10.61 -13.14
CA LEU A 220 2.04 -11.15 -14.07
C LEU A 220 1.87 -10.25 -15.31
N ILE A 221 1.86 -8.93 -15.13
CA ILE A 221 1.79 -7.97 -16.24
C ILE A 221 3.02 -8.09 -17.15
N VAL A 222 4.22 -8.16 -16.56
CA VAL A 222 5.48 -8.27 -17.32
C VAL A 222 5.53 -9.56 -18.14
N GLN A 223 5.14 -10.70 -17.54
CA GLN A 223 5.10 -11.98 -18.23
C GLN A 223 4.20 -11.91 -19.47
N VAL A 224 3.02 -11.30 -19.34
CA VAL A 224 2.10 -11.15 -20.47
C VAL A 224 2.64 -10.25 -21.56
N THR A 225 3.24 -9.11 -21.23
CA THR A 225 3.85 -8.23 -22.24
C THR A 225 5.00 -8.90 -23.01
N GLN A 226 5.75 -9.79 -22.36
CA GLN A 226 6.84 -10.52 -23.00
C GLN A 226 6.33 -11.65 -23.90
N GLU A 227 5.30 -12.37 -23.48
CA GLU A 227 4.66 -13.39 -24.31
C GLU A 227 3.99 -12.79 -25.56
N GLN A 228 3.41 -11.59 -25.46
CA GLN A 228 2.89 -10.87 -26.63
C GLN A 228 3.96 -10.60 -27.69
N TYR A 229 5.18 -10.24 -27.26
CA TYR A 229 6.28 -9.91 -28.18
C TYR A 229 6.91 -11.16 -28.84
N GLN A 230 6.67 -12.36 -28.30
CA GLN A 230 7.19 -13.61 -28.85
C GLN A 230 6.25 -14.32 -29.84
N MET A 231 5.09 -13.75 -30.15
CA MET A 231 4.27 -14.25 -31.26
C MET A 231 4.78 -13.61 -32.57
N PRO A 232 5.29 -14.39 -33.54
CA PRO A 232 5.53 -13.86 -34.88
C PRO A 232 4.21 -13.32 -35.43
N GLU A 233 4.24 -12.17 -36.07
CA GLU A 233 3.12 -11.73 -36.91
C GLU A 233 2.82 -12.86 -37.91
N ILE A 234 1.62 -13.45 -37.80
CA ILE A 234 1.03 -14.35 -38.79
C ILE A 234 -0.04 -13.55 -39.52
#